data_AF-A0A7X6A3S6-F1
#
_entry.id   AF-A0A7X6A3S6-F1
#
_cell.length_a   1.000
_cell.length_b   1.000
_cell.length_c   1.000
_cell.angle_alpha   90.00
_cell.angle_beta   90.00
_cell.angle_gamma   90.00
#
_symmetry.space_group_name_H-M   'P 1'
#
loop_
_entity.id
_entity.type
_entity.pdbx_description
1 polymer ?
#
loop_
_entity_poly.entity_id
_entity_poly.type
_entity_poly.pdbx_seq_one_letter_code
_entity_poly.pdbx_strand_id
1 'polypeptide(L)'
;MKAANWFTPAIALARIAWLRTVLYLFVIVDMHAFVRDTRLKGEHPGLYQPLLLARLFDLPKPSVTNTTILYVVLIVACLVAATNRFPRVAGWIVAPAFTWWVLIGMSDGKVDHDHLALVIALWVLPTVGRASYGDQTRSEAAGWVIRCIQVCVIATYFLSAIAKLRSAGWALTWPGSAVLTWAIVRRPHPVGEWLLNYPWMLQVMQWVGIVGEFLSPVILWLKGRWQLFGVLFFLGFHVANTAILLIHFLPTVVCWLAFAPLERVVPWFRARRAARAERGSRSDGDAREAEDQAEHGRQTEQQAGA
;
A
#
# COMPACT_ATOMS: atom_id res chain seq x y z
N MET A 1 14.32 24.56 4.90
CA MET A 1 12.97 23.95 5.00
C MET A 1 12.67 23.80 6.49
N LYS A 2 11.65 24.49 7.03
CA LYS A 2 11.28 24.32 8.45
C LYS A 2 10.75 22.90 8.67
N ALA A 3 11.04 22.28 9.82
CA ALA A 3 10.62 20.90 10.13
C ALA A 3 9.10 20.70 9.97
N ALA A 4 8.31 21.69 10.39
CA ALA A 4 6.85 21.70 10.19
C ALA A 4 6.47 21.52 8.71
N ASN A 5 7.07 22.29 7.80
CA ASN A 5 6.75 22.24 6.36
C ASN A 5 7.09 20.89 5.71
N TRP A 6 8.01 20.11 6.29
CA TRP A 6 8.31 18.76 5.78
C TRP A 6 7.24 17.74 6.19
N PHE A 7 6.71 17.90 7.41
CA PHE A 7 5.74 17.00 8.00
C PHE A 7 4.30 17.28 7.55
N THR A 8 3.98 18.53 7.20
CA THR A 8 2.64 18.94 6.71
C THR A 8 2.68 19.58 5.30
N PRO A 9 3.31 18.94 4.29
CA PRO A 9 3.41 19.52 2.96
C PRO A 9 2.02 19.63 2.31
N ALA A 10 1.72 20.71 1.60
CA ALA A 10 0.42 20.85 0.95
C ALA A 10 0.27 19.84 -0.23
N ILE A 11 -0.54 18.79 -0.03
CA ILE A 11 -0.78 17.71 -1.01
C ILE A 11 -2.23 17.76 -1.51
N ALA A 12 -2.46 17.35 -2.76
CA ALA A 12 -3.79 17.31 -3.35
C ALA A 12 -4.72 16.30 -2.64
N LEU A 13 -5.96 16.73 -2.34
CA LEU A 13 -6.97 15.91 -1.68
C LEU A 13 -7.30 14.60 -2.42
N ALA A 14 -7.18 14.59 -3.76
CA ALA A 14 -7.37 13.39 -4.56
C ALA A 14 -6.53 12.19 -4.10
N ARG A 15 -5.30 12.43 -3.62
CA ARG A 15 -4.43 11.34 -3.14
C ARG A 15 -5.05 10.61 -1.94
N ILE A 16 -5.70 11.36 -1.05
CA ILE A 16 -6.41 10.80 0.11
C ILE A 16 -7.61 9.98 -0.34
N ALA A 17 -8.38 10.45 -1.33
CA ALA A 17 -9.52 9.71 -1.84
C ALA A 17 -9.13 8.34 -2.41
N TRP A 18 -8.05 8.27 -3.18
CA TRP A 18 -7.49 7.03 -3.69
C TRP A 18 -6.99 6.10 -2.58
N LEU A 19 -6.19 6.62 -1.65
CA LEU A 19 -5.66 5.82 -0.54
C LEU A 19 -6.77 5.23 0.33
N ARG A 20 -7.80 6.00 0.67
CA ARG A 20 -8.95 5.47 1.41
C ARG A 20 -9.57 4.29 0.70
N THR A 21 -9.87 4.46 -0.58
CA THR A 21 -10.53 3.42 -1.37
C THR A 21 -9.70 2.15 -1.38
N VAL A 22 -8.41 2.24 -1.70
CA VAL A 22 -7.54 1.06 -1.77
C VAL A 22 -7.35 0.44 -0.39
N LEU A 23 -7.04 1.23 0.64
CA LEU A 23 -6.71 0.69 1.97
C LEU A 23 -7.94 0.13 2.69
N TYR A 24 -9.12 0.74 2.58
CA TYR A 24 -10.34 0.17 3.17
C TYR A 24 -10.78 -1.11 2.46
N LEU A 25 -10.65 -1.20 1.14
CA LEU A 25 -10.89 -2.46 0.43
C LEU A 25 -9.84 -3.52 0.77
N PHE A 26 -8.57 -3.10 0.94
CA PHE A 26 -7.51 -4.00 1.35
C PHE A 26 -7.77 -4.58 2.75
N VAL A 27 -8.31 -3.81 3.70
CA VAL A 27 -8.71 -4.35 5.02
C VAL A 27 -9.66 -5.54 4.88
N ILE A 28 -10.60 -5.50 3.93
CA ILE A 28 -11.48 -6.65 3.68
C ILE A 28 -10.66 -7.84 3.21
N VAL A 29 -9.75 -7.66 2.26
CA VAL A 29 -8.86 -8.72 1.78
C VAL A 29 -8.01 -9.28 2.93
N ASP A 30 -7.47 -8.40 3.77
CA ASP A 30 -6.61 -8.73 4.90
C ASP A 30 -7.30 -9.63 5.92
N MET A 31 -8.53 -9.29 6.30
CA MET A 31 -9.34 -10.09 7.21
C MET A 31 -9.64 -11.50 6.68
N HIS A 32 -9.66 -11.69 5.37
CA HIS A 32 -9.96 -12.99 4.74
C HIS A 32 -8.71 -13.81 4.44
N ALA A 33 -7.62 -13.14 4.05
CA ALA A 33 -6.43 -13.80 3.55
C ALA A 33 -5.32 -13.92 4.60
N PHE A 34 -5.17 -12.93 5.48
CA PHE A 34 -3.98 -12.75 6.32
C PHE A 34 -4.32 -12.84 7.81
N VAL A 35 -5.22 -12.00 8.30
CA VAL A 35 -5.66 -12.00 9.71
C VAL A 35 -7.02 -12.70 9.82
N ARG A 36 -7.08 -13.93 9.30
CA ARG A 36 -8.31 -14.74 9.25
C ARG A 36 -8.63 -15.47 10.56
N ASP A 37 -7.61 -15.69 11.38
CA ASP A 37 -7.73 -16.50 12.60
C ASP A 37 -8.44 -15.76 13.74
N THR A 38 -8.74 -14.46 13.58
CA THR A 38 -9.48 -13.67 14.56
C THR A 38 -10.84 -14.30 14.89
N ARG A 39 -11.55 -14.82 13.90
CA ARG A 39 -12.84 -15.50 14.12
C ARG A 39 -12.67 -16.83 14.84
N LEU A 40 -11.66 -17.62 14.48
CA LEU A 40 -11.33 -18.89 15.14
C LEU A 40 -11.01 -18.67 16.63
N LYS A 41 -10.33 -17.58 16.96
CA LYS A 41 -10.07 -17.20 18.36
C LYS A 41 -11.34 -16.84 19.14
N GLY A 42 -12.43 -16.46 18.47
CA GLY A 42 -13.74 -16.29 19.08
C GLY A 42 -14.41 -17.61 19.48
N GLU A 43 -14.15 -18.69 18.73
CA GLU A 43 -14.63 -20.05 19.02
C GLU A 43 -13.74 -20.75 20.06
N HIS A 44 -12.46 -20.38 20.11
CA HIS A 44 -11.45 -20.97 20.99
C HIS A 44 -10.73 -19.91 21.85
N PRO A 45 -11.43 -19.26 22.82
CA PRO A 45 -10.86 -18.19 23.63
C PRO A 45 -9.66 -18.62 24.50
N GLY A 46 -9.44 -19.92 24.70
CA GLY A 46 -8.25 -20.45 25.38
C GLY A 46 -6.93 -20.18 24.63
N LEU A 47 -6.99 -19.91 23.31
CA LEU A 47 -5.83 -19.56 22.49
C LEU A 47 -5.48 -18.06 22.54
N TYR A 48 -6.31 -17.25 23.19
CA TYR A 48 -6.13 -15.80 23.25
C TYR A 48 -5.18 -15.39 24.38
N GLN A 49 -4.05 -14.77 24.04
CA GLN A 49 -3.16 -14.08 25.00
C GLN A 49 -3.13 -12.57 24.70
N PRO A 50 -3.70 -11.72 25.56
CA PRO A 50 -3.85 -10.31 25.24
C PRO A 50 -2.49 -9.61 25.11
N LEU A 51 -2.30 -8.92 23.98
CA LEU A 51 -1.17 -8.01 23.77
C LEU A 51 -1.24 -6.82 24.72
N LEU A 52 -0.11 -6.12 24.91
CA LEU A 52 0.00 -5.00 25.85
C LEU A 52 -1.13 -3.97 25.68
N LEU A 53 -1.45 -3.60 24.43
CA LEU A 53 -2.48 -2.61 24.14
C LEU A 53 -3.88 -3.10 24.55
N ALA A 54 -4.18 -4.38 24.32
CA ALA A 54 -5.46 -4.99 24.74
C ALA A 54 -5.57 -5.05 26.27
N ARG A 55 -4.47 -5.30 26.98
CA ARG A 55 -4.42 -5.26 28.45
C ARG A 55 -4.58 -3.85 29.01
N LEU A 56 -3.94 -2.86 28.37
CA LEU A 56 -3.98 -1.47 28.83
C LEU A 56 -5.40 -0.89 28.78
N PHE A 57 -6.18 -1.28 27.77
CA PHE A 57 -7.56 -0.83 27.58
C PHE A 57 -8.61 -1.80 28.10
N ASP A 58 -8.20 -2.88 28.77
CA ASP A 58 -9.08 -3.94 29.26
C ASP A 58 -10.09 -4.43 28.20
N LEU A 59 -9.59 -4.68 26.98
CA LEU A 59 -10.44 -5.11 25.87
C LEU A 59 -11.03 -6.50 26.15
N PRO A 60 -12.30 -6.73 25.82
CA PRO A 60 -12.94 -8.00 26.15
C PRO A 60 -12.31 -9.16 25.37
N LYS A 61 -12.27 -10.33 26.02
CA LYS A 61 -11.80 -11.57 25.40
C LYS A 61 -12.61 -11.87 24.13
N PRO A 62 -11.99 -12.44 23.08
CA PRO A 62 -12.70 -12.81 21.88
C PRO A 62 -13.78 -13.85 22.20
N SER A 63 -14.94 -13.68 21.59
CA SER A 63 -16.06 -14.60 21.60
C SER A 63 -16.65 -14.68 20.19
N VAL A 64 -17.44 -15.71 19.91
CA VAL A 64 -18.14 -15.83 18.62
C VAL A 64 -18.96 -14.57 18.32
N THR A 65 -19.65 -14.04 19.34
CA THR A 65 -20.47 -12.83 19.21
C THR A 65 -19.63 -11.61 18.84
N ASN A 66 -18.60 -11.26 19.61
CA ASN A 66 -17.87 -10.01 19.36
C ASN A 66 -17.02 -10.07 18.09
N THR A 67 -16.44 -11.22 17.74
CA THR A 67 -15.65 -11.36 16.52
C THR A 67 -16.54 -11.35 15.27
N THR A 68 -17.77 -11.89 15.35
CA THR A 68 -18.77 -11.78 14.27
C THR A 68 -19.27 -10.35 14.11
N ILE A 69 -19.57 -9.65 15.21
CA ILE A 69 -19.95 -8.22 15.17
C ILE A 69 -18.82 -7.40 14.54
N LEU A 70 -17.58 -7.57 15.01
CA LEU A 70 -16.41 -6.90 14.44
C LEU A 70 -16.27 -7.16 12.94
N TYR A 71 -16.43 -8.42 12.52
CA TYR A 71 -16.37 -8.80 11.12
C TYR A 71 -17.39 -8.03 10.28
N VAL A 72 -18.68 -8.06 10.67
CA VAL A 72 -19.75 -7.37 9.93
C VAL A 72 -19.54 -5.86 9.92
N VAL A 73 -19.21 -5.27 11.08
CA VAL A 73 -18.94 -3.83 11.22
C VAL A 73 -17.79 -3.41 10.30
N LEU A 74 -16.70 -4.17 10.26
CA LEU A 74 -15.55 -3.87 9.40
C LEU A 74 -15.90 -3.93 7.92
N ILE A 75 -16.61 -4.97 7.48
CA ILE A 75 -17.03 -5.10 6.08
C ILE A 75 -17.87 -3.90 5.65
N VAL A 76 -18.93 -3.58 6.40
CA VAL A 76 -19.84 -2.49 6.06
C VAL A 76 -19.12 -1.14 6.14
N ALA A 77 -18.39 -0.88 7.21
CA ALA A 77 -17.72 0.40 7.40
C ALA A 77 -16.59 0.61 6.38
N CYS A 78 -15.83 -0.43 6.00
CA CYS A 78 -14.84 -0.33 4.93
C CYS A 78 -15.47 0.00 3.58
N LEU A 79 -16.58 -0.66 3.21
CA LEU A 79 -17.29 -0.37 1.97
C LEU A 79 -17.79 1.08 1.93
N VAL A 80 -18.38 1.57 3.02
CA VAL A 80 -18.82 2.97 3.15
C VAL A 80 -17.65 3.95 3.10
N ALA A 81 -16.55 3.65 3.81
CA ALA A 81 -15.37 4.50 3.85
C ALA A 81 -14.67 4.58 2.49
N ALA A 82 -14.65 3.47 1.73
CA ALA A 82 -14.12 3.42 0.37
C ALA A 82 -14.89 4.32 -0.61
N THR A 83 -16.17 4.62 -0.37
CA THR A 83 -16.91 5.53 -1.26
C THR A 83 -16.56 7.01 -1.06
N ASN A 84 -15.75 7.36 -0.06
CA ASN A 84 -15.40 8.75 0.28
C ASN A 84 -16.58 9.68 0.63
N ARG A 85 -17.79 9.14 0.88
CA ARG A 85 -18.99 9.95 1.19
C ARG A 85 -19.07 10.37 2.66
N PHE A 86 -18.81 9.44 3.58
CA PHE A 86 -18.79 9.67 5.03
C PHE A 86 -17.45 9.25 5.65
N PRO A 87 -16.31 9.75 5.13
CA PRO A 87 -15.00 9.17 5.43
C PRO A 87 -14.59 9.33 6.90
N ARG A 88 -15.08 10.38 7.58
CA ARG A 88 -14.77 10.61 9.00
C ARG A 88 -15.44 9.57 9.88
N VAL A 89 -16.77 9.45 9.80
CA VAL A 89 -17.54 8.52 10.62
C VAL A 89 -17.12 7.08 10.33
N ALA A 90 -17.12 6.68 9.05
CA ALA A 90 -16.76 5.32 8.68
C ALA A 90 -15.30 4.99 9.05
N GLY A 91 -14.36 5.92 8.84
CA GLY A 91 -12.96 5.70 9.21
C GLY A 91 -12.73 5.64 10.73
N TRP A 92 -13.42 6.48 11.52
CA TRP A 92 -13.37 6.41 12.98
C TRP A 92 -14.04 5.16 13.56
N ILE A 93 -14.88 4.46 12.79
CA ILE A 93 -15.38 3.12 13.13
C ILE A 93 -14.34 2.07 12.75
N VAL A 94 -13.83 2.11 11.51
CA VAL A 94 -12.86 1.12 11.01
C VAL A 94 -11.57 1.11 11.82
N ALA A 95 -11.03 2.27 12.18
CA ALA A 95 -9.72 2.37 12.85
C ALA A 95 -9.67 1.58 14.17
N PRO A 96 -10.53 1.82 15.17
CA PRO A 96 -10.55 1.01 16.38
C PRO A 96 -10.99 -0.43 16.13
N ALA A 97 -11.99 -0.67 15.27
CA ALA A 97 -12.48 -2.03 15.00
C ALA A 97 -11.38 -2.92 14.38
N PHE A 98 -10.62 -2.39 13.42
CA PHE A 98 -9.53 -3.14 12.77
C PHE A 98 -8.32 -3.25 13.68
N THR A 99 -8.03 -2.23 14.48
CA THR A 99 -7.00 -2.33 15.52
C THR A 99 -7.32 -3.49 16.46
N TRP A 100 -8.57 -3.58 16.93
CA TRP A 100 -8.98 -4.68 17.80
C TRP A 100 -8.97 -6.04 17.07
N TRP A 101 -9.41 -6.09 15.82
CA TRP A 101 -9.32 -7.28 14.97
C TRP A 101 -7.90 -7.84 14.90
N VAL A 102 -6.91 -6.97 14.64
CA VAL A 102 -5.50 -7.35 14.56
C VAL A 102 -4.94 -7.73 15.94
N LEU A 103 -5.33 -7.03 17.01
CA LEU A 103 -4.92 -7.38 18.37
C LEU A 103 -5.40 -8.78 18.78
N ILE A 104 -6.60 -9.19 18.36
CA ILE A 104 -7.08 -10.57 18.55
C ILE A 104 -6.28 -11.51 17.65
N GLY A 105 -6.17 -11.21 16.35
CA GLY A 105 -5.50 -12.05 15.38
C GLY A 105 -4.05 -12.38 15.75
N MET A 106 -3.32 -11.44 16.34
CA MET A 106 -1.90 -11.56 16.71
C MET A 106 -1.67 -11.96 18.18
N SER A 107 -2.73 -12.36 18.88
CA SER A 107 -2.69 -12.65 20.31
C SER A 107 -1.94 -13.94 20.70
N ASP A 108 -1.36 -14.68 19.76
CA ASP A 108 -0.64 -15.95 20.00
C ASP A 108 0.88 -15.76 20.10
N GLY A 109 1.33 -14.51 20.28
CA GLY A 109 2.74 -14.16 20.42
C GLY A 109 3.43 -13.84 19.09
N LYS A 110 2.72 -13.94 17.96
CA LYS A 110 3.20 -13.47 16.66
C LYS A 110 2.60 -12.10 16.36
N VAL A 111 3.34 -11.04 16.69
CA VAL A 111 2.98 -9.67 16.32
C VAL A 111 3.63 -9.34 14.97
N ASP A 112 2.83 -9.31 13.90
CA ASP A 112 3.35 -8.96 12.59
C ASP A 112 3.49 -7.44 12.45
N HIS A 113 4.74 -7.01 12.37
CA HIS A 113 5.12 -5.61 12.22
C HIS A 113 4.67 -5.00 10.88
N ASP A 114 4.30 -5.84 9.90
CA ASP A 114 3.87 -5.42 8.58
C ASP A 114 2.48 -4.74 8.57
N HIS A 115 1.70 -4.90 9.63
CA HIS A 115 0.41 -4.22 9.79
C HIS A 115 0.55 -2.81 10.35
N LEU A 116 1.72 -2.40 10.86
CA LEU A 116 1.92 -1.10 11.52
C LEU A 116 1.46 0.06 10.63
N ALA A 117 1.95 0.11 9.38
CA ALA A 117 1.62 1.19 8.46
C ALA A 117 0.12 1.23 8.12
N LEU A 118 -0.51 0.06 7.96
CA LEU A 118 -1.93 -0.04 7.66
C LEU A 118 -2.78 0.44 8.85
N VAL A 119 -2.50 -0.05 10.07
CA VAL A 119 -3.21 0.37 11.29
C VAL A 119 -3.12 1.90 11.45
N ILE A 120 -1.91 2.46 11.35
CA ILE A 120 -1.73 3.91 11.45
C ILE A 120 -2.47 4.66 10.35
N ALA A 121 -2.44 4.16 9.10
CA ALA A 121 -3.19 4.77 8.01
C ALA A 121 -4.68 4.88 8.34
N LEU A 122 -5.29 3.82 8.90
CA LEU A 122 -6.70 3.81 9.25
C LEU A 122 -7.03 4.83 10.35
N TRP A 123 -6.11 5.08 11.30
CA TRP A 123 -6.28 6.12 12.32
C TRP A 123 -6.13 7.54 11.78
N VAL A 124 -5.26 7.77 10.78
CA VAL A 124 -4.99 9.14 10.28
C VAL A 124 -5.89 9.55 9.11
N LEU A 125 -6.32 8.61 8.26
CA LEU A 125 -7.20 8.87 7.12
C LEU A 125 -8.54 9.59 7.46
N PRO A 126 -9.25 9.29 8.56
CA PRO A 126 -10.50 9.96 8.92
C PRO A 126 -10.33 11.41 9.40
N THR A 127 -9.10 11.90 9.62
CA THR A 127 -8.87 13.30 10.03
C THR A 127 -9.21 14.28 8.90
N VAL A 128 -8.98 13.88 7.64
CA VAL A 128 -9.31 14.68 6.46
C VAL A 128 -10.81 14.52 6.12
N GLY A 129 -11.43 15.58 5.61
CA GLY A 129 -12.85 15.57 5.21
C GLY A 129 -13.12 14.77 3.93
N ARG A 130 -14.27 15.04 3.30
CA ARG A 130 -14.63 14.50 1.98
C ARG A 130 -13.64 14.98 0.93
N ALA A 131 -13.27 14.10 0.01
CA ALA A 131 -12.36 14.37 -1.10
C ALA A 131 -12.86 13.59 -2.33
N SER A 132 -12.69 14.17 -3.53
CA SER A 132 -13.00 13.48 -4.78
C SER A 132 -11.72 13.00 -5.48
N TYR A 133 -11.82 11.97 -6.32
CA TYR A 133 -10.66 11.36 -7.00
C TYR A 133 -9.89 12.29 -7.95
N GLY A 134 -10.50 13.42 -8.34
CA GLY A 134 -9.88 14.43 -9.21
C GLY A 134 -9.54 15.73 -8.48
N ASP A 135 -9.82 15.84 -7.19
CA ASP A 135 -9.65 17.06 -6.41
C ASP A 135 -8.17 17.47 -6.26
N GLN A 136 -7.80 18.56 -6.92
CA GLN A 136 -6.43 19.10 -6.89
C GLN A 136 -6.20 20.13 -5.77
N THR A 137 -7.21 20.40 -4.94
CA THR A 137 -7.10 21.32 -3.80
C THR A 137 -6.00 20.85 -2.85
N ARG A 138 -5.07 21.74 -2.53
CA ARG A 138 -3.90 21.44 -1.71
C ARG A 138 -4.25 21.59 -0.23
N SER A 139 -3.92 20.58 0.57
CA SER A 139 -4.21 20.53 2.00
C SER A 139 -2.98 20.07 2.79
N GLU A 140 -2.65 20.80 3.85
CA GLU A 140 -1.62 20.41 4.82
C GLU A 140 -2.04 19.20 5.64
N ALA A 141 -3.34 19.06 5.95
CA ALA A 141 -3.87 17.88 6.63
C ALA A 141 -3.70 16.62 5.78
N ALA A 142 -3.93 16.71 4.47
CA ALA A 142 -3.60 15.61 3.55
C ALA A 142 -2.09 15.31 3.56
N GLY A 143 -1.26 16.35 3.57
CA GLY A 143 0.18 16.23 3.77
C GLY A 143 0.58 15.41 4.98
N TRP A 144 0.06 15.81 6.14
CA TRP A 144 0.31 15.17 7.42
C TRP A 144 -0.09 13.69 7.41
N VAL A 145 -1.29 13.37 6.93
CA VAL A 145 -1.75 11.98 6.78
C VAL A 145 -0.79 11.15 5.94
N ILE A 146 -0.38 11.67 4.77
CA ILE A 146 0.58 10.98 3.90
C ILE A 146 1.91 10.77 4.60
N ARG A 147 2.42 11.77 5.33
CA ARG A 147 3.68 11.67 6.06
C ARG A 147 3.63 10.65 7.18
N CYS A 148 2.54 10.59 7.95
CA CYS A 148 2.36 9.55 8.96
C CYS A 148 2.47 8.14 8.34
N ILE A 149 1.76 7.89 7.23
CA ILE A 149 1.81 6.59 6.55
C ILE A 149 3.22 6.29 6.03
N GLN A 150 3.85 7.25 5.34
CA GLN A 150 5.22 7.09 4.83
C GLN A 150 6.22 6.78 5.94
N VAL A 151 6.16 7.51 7.06
CA VAL A 151 7.03 7.27 8.21
C VAL A 151 6.82 5.87 8.76
N CYS A 152 5.58 5.40 8.90
CA CYS A 152 5.31 4.05 9.41
C CYS A 152 5.73 2.94 8.44
N VAL A 153 5.56 3.13 7.13
CA VAL A 153 6.10 2.22 6.11
C VAL A 153 7.61 2.08 6.28
N ILE A 154 8.32 3.20 6.38
CA ILE A 154 9.78 3.21 6.51
C ILE A 154 10.24 2.68 7.88
N ALA A 155 9.53 3.01 8.95
CA ALA A 155 9.82 2.51 10.29
C ALA A 155 9.73 0.99 10.36
N THR A 156 8.82 0.37 9.60
CA THR A 156 8.68 -1.10 9.52
C THR A 156 10.01 -1.75 9.08
N TYR A 157 10.67 -1.20 8.08
CA TYR A 157 11.98 -1.69 7.61
C TYR A 157 13.11 -1.33 8.55
N PHE A 158 13.20 -0.06 8.95
CA PHE A 158 14.29 0.41 9.79
C PHE A 158 14.31 -0.30 11.15
N LEU A 159 13.15 -0.42 11.81
CA LEU A 159 13.04 -1.13 13.10
C LEU A 159 13.21 -2.64 12.94
N SER A 160 12.86 -3.22 11.78
CA SER A 160 13.21 -4.61 11.45
C SER A 160 14.73 -4.82 11.43
N ALA A 161 15.51 -3.92 10.82
CA ALA A 161 16.98 -3.99 10.87
C ALA A 161 17.53 -3.82 12.29
N ILE A 162 16.98 -2.90 13.09
CA ILE A 162 17.35 -2.74 14.51
C ILE A 162 17.04 -4.02 15.30
N ALA A 163 15.89 -4.66 15.05
CA ALA A 163 15.54 -5.93 15.68
C ALA A 163 16.52 -7.05 15.30
N LYS A 164 16.95 -7.12 14.03
CA LYS A 164 17.99 -8.06 13.58
C LYS A 164 19.32 -7.81 14.31
N LEU A 165 19.76 -6.55 14.38
CA LEU A 165 20.99 -6.17 15.08
C LEU A 165 20.94 -6.54 16.57
N ARG A 166 19.82 -6.22 17.25
CA ARG A 166 19.60 -6.59 18.65
C ARG A 166 19.59 -8.10 18.85
N SER A 167 18.95 -8.86 17.95
CA SER A 167 18.89 -10.34 18.03
C SER A 167 20.27 -10.99 17.88
N ALA A 168 21.19 -10.32 17.19
CA ALA A 168 22.58 -10.73 17.03
C ALA A 168 23.51 -10.17 18.13
N GLY A 169 22.97 -9.71 19.26
CA GLY A 169 23.76 -9.18 20.37
C GLY A 169 24.43 -7.83 20.07
N TRP A 170 23.82 -7.02 19.20
CA TRP A 170 24.35 -5.74 18.71
C TRP A 170 25.60 -5.85 17.84
N ALA A 171 25.93 -7.06 17.36
CA ALA A 171 26.97 -7.29 16.38
C ALA A 171 26.38 -7.36 14.96
N LEU A 172 27.12 -6.88 13.96
CA LEU A 172 26.73 -6.96 12.55
C LEU A 172 27.00 -8.35 11.95
N THR A 173 26.62 -9.41 12.66
CA THR A 173 26.84 -10.82 12.28
C THR A 173 25.62 -11.45 11.64
N TRP A 174 24.42 -10.87 11.80
CA TRP A 174 23.17 -11.37 11.21
C TRP A 174 23.28 -11.66 9.71
N PRO A 175 23.89 -10.78 8.86
CA PRO A 175 23.95 -11.03 7.43
C PRO A 175 24.88 -12.18 7.00
N GLY A 176 25.85 -12.52 7.85
CA GLY A 176 26.75 -13.66 7.65
C GLY A 176 26.23 -14.97 8.25
N SER A 177 25.03 -14.95 8.85
CA SER A 177 24.44 -16.12 9.51
C SER A 177 23.72 -17.06 8.53
N ALA A 178 23.32 -18.24 9.03
CA ALA A 178 22.53 -19.22 8.29
C ALA A 178 21.01 -18.96 8.33
N VAL A 179 20.55 -17.75 8.72
CA VAL A 179 19.12 -17.46 8.94
C VAL A 179 18.30 -17.65 7.66
N LEU A 180 18.77 -17.16 6.52
CA LEU A 180 18.04 -17.35 5.26
C LEU A 180 18.00 -18.82 4.82
N THR A 181 19.10 -19.57 5.00
CA THR A 181 19.14 -21.02 4.78
C THR A 181 18.10 -21.74 5.65
N TRP A 182 18.07 -21.43 6.95
CA TRP A 182 17.10 -22.00 7.89
C TRP A 182 15.66 -21.66 7.50
N ALA A 183 15.41 -20.42 7.06
CA ALA A 183 14.09 -19.99 6.62
C ALA A 183 13.60 -20.78 5.41
N ILE A 184 14.48 -21.04 4.42
CA ILE A 184 14.17 -21.86 3.24
C ILE A 184 13.88 -23.30 3.66
N VAL A 185 14.74 -23.92 4.48
CA VAL A 185 14.53 -25.32 4.93
C VAL A 185 13.22 -25.47 5.72
N ARG A 186 12.83 -24.46 6.49
CA ARG A 186 11.56 -24.44 7.23
C ARG A 186 10.34 -24.22 6.32
N ARG A 187 10.52 -23.59 5.15
CA ARG A 187 9.46 -23.25 4.19
C ARG A 187 9.92 -23.60 2.77
N PRO A 188 10.06 -24.89 2.46
CA PRO A 188 10.60 -25.32 1.17
C PRO A 188 9.70 -24.84 0.02
N HIS A 189 10.34 -24.29 -1.00
CA HIS A 189 9.71 -23.81 -2.23
C HIS A 189 10.75 -23.90 -3.36
N PRO A 190 10.37 -24.23 -4.61
CA PRO A 190 11.34 -24.54 -5.67
C PRO A 190 12.42 -23.46 -5.89
N VAL A 191 12.04 -22.18 -5.80
CA VAL A 191 13.00 -21.06 -5.96
C VAL A 191 13.98 -21.00 -4.79
N GLY A 192 13.50 -21.18 -3.56
CA GLY A 192 14.34 -21.19 -2.36
C GLY A 192 15.26 -22.40 -2.34
N GLU A 193 14.75 -23.59 -2.65
CA GLU A 193 15.55 -24.82 -2.73
C GLU A 193 16.63 -24.74 -3.81
N TRP A 194 16.30 -24.16 -4.97
CA TRP A 194 17.30 -23.90 -6.01
C TRP A 194 18.43 -22.99 -5.51
N LEU A 195 18.10 -21.93 -4.74
CA LEU A 195 19.08 -21.02 -4.16
C LEU A 195 20.00 -21.67 -3.11
N LEU A 196 19.60 -22.80 -2.50
CA LEU A 196 20.47 -23.54 -1.57
C LEU A 196 21.76 -24.05 -2.26
N ASN A 197 21.74 -24.22 -3.59
CA ASN A 197 22.92 -24.57 -4.38
C ASN A 197 23.92 -23.40 -4.50
N TYR A 198 23.54 -22.18 -4.08
CA TYR A 198 24.36 -20.98 -4.15
C TYR A 198 24.43 -20.27 -2.78
N PRO A 199 25.10 -20.84 -1.76
CA PRO A 199 25.12 -20.27 -0.40
C PRO A 199 25.66 -18.84 -0.34
N TRP A 200 26.60 -18.48 -1.21
CA TRP A 200 27.13 -17.12 -1.31
C TRP A 200 26.05 -16.11 -1.70
N MET A 201 25.10 -16.50 -2.54
CA MET A 201 23.99 -15.63 -2.96
C MET A 201 23.09 -15.33 -1.76
N LEU A 202 22.82 -16.32 -0.91
CA LEU A 202 22.01 -16.13 0.30
C LEU A 202 22.64 -15.08 1.24
N GLN A 203 23.97 -15.10 1.40
CA GLN A 203 24.69 -14.09 2.17
C GLN A 203 24.59 -12.70 1.53
N VAL A 204 24.80 -12.60 0.22
CA VAL A 204 24.65 -11.32 -0.51
C VAL A 204 23.24 -10.76 -0.33
N MET A 205 22.21 -11.58 -0.44
CA MET A 205 20.81 -11.16 -0.26
C MET A 205 20.54 -10.66 1.17
N GLN A 206 21.09 -11.32 2.19
CA GLN A 206 21.00 -10.84 3.57
C GLN A 206 21.70 -9.49 3.76
N TRP A 207 22.87 -9.29 3.15
CA TRP A 207 23.58 -8.01 3.15
C TRP A 207 22.79 -6.90 2.44
N VAL A 208 22.27 -7.17 1.24
CA VAL A 208 21.44 -6.21 0.50
C VAL A 208 20.18 -5.86 1.30
N GLY A 209 19.54 -6.86 1.91
CA GLY A 209 18.37 -6.67 2.76
C GLY A 209 18.65 -5.77 3.95
N ILE A 210 19.67 -6.08 4.76
CA ILE A 210 19.95 -5.31 5.97
C ILE A 210 20.41 -3.88 5.65
N VAL A 211 21.23 -3.69 4.61
CA VAL A 211 21.70 -2.37 4.19
C VAL A 211 20.53 -1.54 3.67
N GLY A 212 19.67 -2.15 2.83
CA GLY A 212 18.45 -1.51 2.35
C GLY A 212 17.54 -1.08 3.51
N GLU A 213 17.27 -1.97 4.46
CA GLU A 213 16.45 -1.68 5.64
C GLU A 213 17.04 -0.54 6.51
N PHE A 214 18.35 -0.53 6.77
CA PHE A 214 19.02 0.56 7.50
C PHE A 214 18.97 1.90 6.76
N LEU A 215 19.10 1.88 5.44
CA LEU A 215 19.06 3.08 4.60
C LEU A 215 17.63 3.52 4.23
N SER A 216 16.60 2.75 4.60
CA SER A 216 15.21 3.07 4.31
C SER A 216 14.77 4.49 4.73
N PRO A 217 15.24 5.08 5.85
CA PRO A 217 14.91 6.48 6.20
C PRO A 217 15.20 7.47 5.08
N VAL A 218 16.29 7.29 4.34
CA VAL A 218 16.71 8.18 3.25
C VAL A 218 15.58 8.43 2.24
N ILE A 219 14.74 7.42 1.97
CA ILE A 219 13.63 7.49 1.00
C ILE A 219 12.63 8.61 1.32
N LEU A 220 12.46 8.98 2.59
CA LEU A 220 11.55 10.06 3.00
C LEU A 220 11.99 11.44 2.48
N TRP A 221 13.28 11.60 2.16
CA TRP A 221 13.88 12.82 1.63
C TRP A 221 14.19 12.76 0.13
N LEU A 222 14.17 11.57 -0.47
CA LEU A 222 14.31 11.40 -1.91
C LEU A 222 13.13 12.01 -2.67
N LYS A 223 13.37 12.41 -3.92
CA LYS A 223 12.36 13.00 -4.82
C LYS A 223 12.47 12.40 -6.22
N GLY A 224 11.36 12.41 -6.95
CA GLY A 224 11.30 12.01 -8.36
C GLY A 224 11.79 10.57 -8.58
N ARG A 225 12.68 10.39 -9.55
CA ARG A 225 13.20 9.06 -9.93
C ARG A 225 13.90 8.31 -8.80
N TRP A 226 14.58 9.02 -7.89
CA TRP A 226 15.31 8.38 -6.78
C TRP A 226 14.35 7.82 -5.74
N GLN A 227 13.25 8.52 -5.46
CA GLN A 227 12.19 8.00 -4.61
C GLN A 227 11.52 6.79 -5.27
N LEU A 228 11.27 6.85 -6.57
CA LEU A 228 10.74 5.70 -7.32
C LEU A 228 11.67 4.49 -7.25
N PHE A 229 12.99 4.67 -7.42
CA PHE A 229 13.94 3.56 -7.27
C PHE A 229 13.92 2.95 -5.87
N GLY A 230 13.85 3.78 -4.82
CA GLY A 230 13.71 3.28 -3.44
C GLY A 230 12.41 2.48 -3.23
N VAL A 231 11.29 2.96 -3.76
CA VAL A 231 10.00 2.24 -3.73
C VAL A 231 10.11 0.92 -4.46
N LEU A 232 10.62 0.93 -5.70
CA LEU A 232 10.76 -0.27 -6.52
C LEU A 232 11.72 -1.29 -5.91
N PHE A 233 12.80 -0.84 -5.26
CA PHE A 233 13.69 -1.71 -4.51
C PHE A 233 12.94 -2.48 -3.42
N PHE A 234 12.13 -1.81 -2.59
CA PHE A 234 11.39 -2.48 -1.52
C PHE A 234 10.21 -3.33 -2.02
N LEU A 235 9.58 -2.95 -3.13
CA LEU A 235 8.61 -3.82 -3.80
C LEU A 235 9.30 -5.09 -4.32
N GLY A 236 10.47 -4.95 -4.96
CA GLY A 236 11.29 -6.07 -5.41
C GLY A 236 11.76 -6.96 -4.26
N PHE A 237 12.15 -6.37 -3.13
CA PHE A 237 12.48 -7.09 -1.90
C PHE A 237 11.31 -7.97 -1.43
N HIS A 238 10.08 -7.46 -1.45
CA HIS A 238 8.89 -8.23 -1.08
C HIS A 238 8.55 -9.34 -2.08
N VAL A 239 8.70 -9.06 -3.37
CA VAL A 239 8.56 -10.08 -4.42
C VAL A 239 9.59 -11.20 -4.23
N ALA A 240 10.85 -10.86 -3.94
CA ALA A 240 11.91 -11.84 -3.68
C ALA A 240 11.59 -12.70 -2.44
N ASN A 241 11.20 -12.09 -1.32
CA ASN A 241 10.81 -12.85 -0.12
C ASN A 241 9.61 -13.77 -0.37
N THR A 242 8.63 -13.31 -1.15
CA THR A 242 7.47 -14.14 -1.53
C THR A 242 7.91 -15.31 -2.40
N ALA A 243 8.74 -15.06 -3.42
CA ALA A 243 9.22 -16.11 -4.32
C ALA A 243 10.09 -17.16 -3.59
N ILE A 244 10.89 -16.74 -2.62
CA ILE A 244 11.86 -17.62 -1.94
C ILE A 244 11.22 -18.36 -0.76
N LEU A 245 10.37 -17.67 0.03
CA LEU A 245 9.89 -18.17 1.32
C LEU A 245 8.36 -18.33 1.40
N LEU A 246 7.62 -17.92 0.36
CA LEU A 246 6.16 -17.77 0.38
C LEU A 246 5.67 -16.91 1.56
N ILE A 247 6.49 -15.94 1.98
CA ILE A 247 6.12 -14.95 3.01
C ILE A 247 5.78 -13.65 2.28
N HIS A 248 4.62 -13.08 2.60
CA HIS A 248 4.19 -11.80 2.11
C HIS A 248 4.12 -10.76 3.25
N PHE A 249 4.20 -9.49 2.87
CA PHE A 249 4.05 -8.34 3.75
C PHE A 249 3.03 -7.36 3.14
N LEU A 250 1.99 -7.91 2.52
CA LEU A 250 1.02 -7.15 1.73
C LEU A 250 0.40 -5.93 2.45
N PRO A 251 0.11 -6.00 3.77
CA PRO A 251 -0.35 -4.85 4.54
C PRO A 251 0.60 -3.64 4.50
N THR A 252 1.92 -3.86 4.53
CA THR A 252 2.91 -2.78 4.30
C THR A 252 3.05 -2.45 2.82
N VAL A 253 3.03 -3.46 1.93
CA VAL A 253 3.17 -3.25 0.48
C VAL A 253 2.11 -2.29 -0.05
N VAL A 254 0.84 -2.47 0.32
CA VAL A 254 -0.24 -1.58 -0.13
C VAL A 254 -0.04 -0.15 0.35
N CYS A 255 0.55 0.05 1.54
CA CYS A 255 0.84 1.37 2.09
C CYS A 255 1.96 2.12 1.34
N TRP A 256 2.77 1.45 0.51
CA TRP A 256 3.72 2.14 -0.39
C TRP A 256 3.02 3.06 -1.39
N LEU A 257 1.73 2.87 -1.63
CA LEU A 257 0.92 3.81 -2.41
C LEU A 257 0.93 5.24 -1.85
N ALA A 258 1.28 5.45 -0.57
CA ALA A 258 1.48 6.78 -0.01
C ALA A 258 2.65 7.56 -0.66
N PHE A 259 3.59 6.86 -1.28
CA PHE A 259 4.67 7.45 -2.09
C PHE A 259 4.25 7.68 -3.55
N ALA A 260 3.18 7.05 -4.02
CA ALA A 260 2.70 7.19 -5.39
C ALA A 260 1.96 8.52 -5.60
N PRO A 261 2.11 9.17 -6.77
CA PRO A 261 1.40 10.41 -7.09
C PRO A 261 -0.03 10.15 -7.57
N LEU A 262 -0.87 9.53 -6.72
CA LEU A 262 -2.22 9.07 -7.07
C LEU A 262 -3.15 10.22 -7.51
N GLU A 263 -2.88 11.46 -7.08
CA GLU A 263 -3.64 12.63 -7.52
C GLU A 263 -3.54 12.90 -9.03
N ARG A 264 -2.53 12.33 -9.70
CA ARG A 264 -2.30 12.49 -11.15
C ARG A 264 -3.13 11.53 -11.99
N VAL A 265 -3.76 10.51 -11.39
CA VAL A 265 -4.50 9.46 -12.11
C VAL A 265 -5.63 10.08 -12.95
N VAL A 266 -6.54 10.85 -12.34
CA VAL A 266 -7.67 11.45 -13.06
C VAL A 266 -7.24 12.48 -14.09
N PRO A 267 -6.35 13.46 -13.78
CA PRO A 267 -5.81 14.38 -14.79
C PRO A 267 -5.19 13.67 -16.00
N TRP A 268 -4.42 12.60 -15.77
CA TRP A 268 -3.79 11.83 -16.83
C TRP A 268 -4.81 11.14 -17.75
N PHE A 269 -5.86 10.53 -17.19
CA PHE A 269 -6.94 9.93 -17.98
C PHE A 269 -7.74 10.99 -18.76
N ARG A 270 -7.93 12.19 -18.21
CA ARG A 270 -8.60 13.30 -18.92
C ARG A 270 -7.75 13.80 -20.10
N ALA A 271 -6.46 14.02 -19.88
CA ALA A 271 -5.54 14.45 -20.93
C ALA A 271 -5.46 13.44 -22.08
N ARG A 272 -5.40 12.14 -21.76
CA ARG A 272 -5.39 11.08 -22.79
C ARG A 272 -6.69 11.01 -23.60
N ARG A 273 -7.84 11.23 -22.95
CA ARG A 273 -9.13 11.28 -23.65
C ARG A 273 -9.24 12.50 -24.57
N ALA A 274 -8.80 13.67 -24.12
CA ALA A 274 -8.77 14.87 -24.95
C ALA A 274 -7.87 14.68 -26.18
N ALA A 275 -6.64 14.18 -26.00
CA ALA A 275 -5.72 13.92 -27.11
C ALA A 275 -6.27 12.89 -28.12
N ARG A 276 -7.05 11.91 -27.66
CA ARG A 276 -7.71 10.94 -28.54
C ARG A 276 -8.86 11.58 -29.33
N ALA A 277 -9.64 12.45 -28.70
CA ALA A 277 -10.73 13.18 -29.36
C ALA A 277 -10.19 14.15 -30.41
N GLU A 278 -9.10 14.87 -30.11
CA GLU A 278 -8.43 15.76 -31.08
C GLU A 278 -7.88 14.99 -32.28
N ARG A 279 -7.28 13.81 -32.07
CA ARG A 279 -6.83 12.96 -33.19
C ARG A 279 -7.99 12.44 -34.04
N GLY A 280 -9.11 12.07 -33.41
CA GLY A 280 -10.32 11.65 -34.14
C GLY A 280 -10.89 12.79 -34.99
N SER A 281 -11.03 13.99 -34.41
CA SER A 281 -11.52 15.17 -35.13
C SER A 281 -10.61 15.59 -36.29
N ARG A 282 -9.28 15.44 -36.17
CA ARG A 282 -8.35 15.69 -37.28
C ARG A 282 -8.50 14.65 -38.38
N SER A 283 -8.58 13.37 -38.01
CA SER A 283 -8.80 12.28 -38.98
C SER A 283 -10.13 12.45 -39.75
N ASP A 284 -11.20 12.87 -39.08
CA ASP A 284 -12.49 13.12 -39.71
C ASP A 284 -12.46 14.38 -40.59
N GLY A 285 -11.69 15.40 -40.20
CA GLY A 285 -11.45 16.60 -41.00
C GLY A 285 -10.68 16.29 -42.28
N ASP A 286 -9.56 15.57 -42.16
CA ASP A 286 -8.73 15.15 -43.30
C ASP A 286 -9.52 14.24 -44.27
N ALA A 287 -10.39 13.36 -43.73
CA ALA A 287 -11.25 12.51 -44.55
C ALA A 287 -12.31 13.32 -45.33
N ARG A 288 -12.93 14.32 -44.70
CA ARG A 288 -13.90 15.21 -45.35
C ARG A 288 -13.24 16.10 -46.42
N GLU A 289 -12.06 16.66 -46.14
CA GLU A 289 -11.31 17.41 -47.15
C GLU A 289 -10.92 16.55 -48.35
N ALA A 290 -10.57 15.28 -48.13
CA ALA A 290 -10.27 14.34 -49.21
C ALA A 290 -11.53 13.98 -50.04
N GLU A 291 -12.69 13.80 -49.40
CA GLU A 291 -13.97 13.57 -50.09
C GLU A 291 -14.39 14.81 -50.91
N ASP A 292 -14.30 16.01 -50.34
CA ASP A 292 -14.65 17.27 -51.01
C ASP A 292 -13.73 17.52 -52.22
N GLN A 293 -12.42 17.26 -52.11
CA GLN A 293 -11.48 17.37 -53.24
C GLN A 293 -11.80 16.35 -54.34
N ALA A 294 -12.18 15.12 -53.98
CA ALA A 294 -12.57 14.09 -54.94
C ALA A 294 -13.91 14.40 -55.64
N GLU A 295 -14.87 15.01 -54.94
CA GLU A 295 -16.11 15.51 -55.56
C GLU A 295 -15.85 16.70 -56.48
N HIS A 296 -15.02 17.66 -56.07
CA HIS A 296 -14.71 18.83 -56.90
C HIS A 296 -13.98 18.41 -58.17
N GLY A 297 -12.98 17.51 -58.09
CA GLY A 297 -12.30 16.97 -59.28
C GLY A 297 -13.24 16.29 -60.27
N ARG A 298 -14.24 15.53 -59.79
CA ARG A 298 -15.25 14.88 -60.65
C ARG A 298 -16.17 15.88 -61.35
N GLN A 299 -16.53 17.00 -60.70
CA GLN A 299 -17.34 18.05 -61.30
C GLN A 299 -16.57 18.81 -62.39
N THR A 300 -15.27 19.05 -62.20
CA THR A 300 -14.42 19.70 -63.21
C THR A 300 -14.23 18.83 -64.45
N GLU A 301 -14.06 17.51 -64.29
CA GLU A 301 -14.00 16.57 -65.42
C GLU A 301 -15.31 16.50 -66.21
N GLN A 302 -16.47 16.59 -65.54
CA GLN A 302 -17.77 16.62 -66.21
C GLN A 302 -18.02 17.92 -66.98
N GLN A 303 -17.48 19.06 -66.53
CA GLN A 303 -17.63 20.34 -67.23
C GLN A 303 -16.67 20.53 -68.41
N ALA A 304 -15.50 19.90 -68.38
CA ALA A 304 -14.52 19.97 -69.48
C ALA A 304 -14.84 19.05 -70.67
N GLY A 305 -15.84 18.16 -70.52
CA GLY A 305 -16.29 17.21 -71.55
C GLY A 305 -17.54 17.64 -72.34
N ALA A 306 -18.02 18.87 -72.17
CA ALA A 306 -19.16 19.46 -72.89
C ALA A 306 -18.71 20.58 -73.83
#